data_AF-A0A9E0K0L7-F1
#
_entry.id   AF-A0A9E0K0L7-F1
#
_cell.length_a   1.000
_cell.length_b   1.000
_cell.length_c   1.000
_cell.angle_alpha   90.00
_cell.angle_beta   90.00
_cell.angle_gamma   90.00
#
_symmetry.space_group_name_H-M   'P 1'
#
loop_
_entity.id
_entity.type
_entity.pdbx_description
1 polymer ?
#
loop_
_entity_poly.entity_id
_entity_poly.type
_entity_poly.pdbx_seq_one_letter_code
_entity_poly.pdbx_strand_id
1 'polypeptide(L)' 'MITIIATIFVFGLLVLFHELGHFTTAKLVGMRVDEFAIGFGPKIFSYKYGETTYS' A
#
# COMPACT_ATOMS: atom_id res chain seq x y z
N MET A 1 -10.25 -23.78 7.53
CA MET A 1 -10.61 -22.45 8.05
C MET A 1 -9.38 -21.66 8.49
N ILE A 2 -8.56 -22.19 9.41
CA ILE A 2 -7.30 -21.55 9.85
C ILE A 2 -6.35 -21.23 8.68
N THR A 3 -6.17 -22.17 7.75
CA THR A 3 -5.28 -22.01 6.59
C THR A 3 -5.68 -20.87 5.66
N ILE A 4 -6.98 -20.70 5.42
CA ILE A 4 -7.51 -19.62 4.56
C ILE A 4 -7.25 -18.26 5.22
N ILE A 5 -7.54 -18.15 6.53
CA ILE A 5 -7.30 -16.92 7.29
C ILE A 5 -5.79 -16.59 7.30
N ALA A 6 -4.94 -17.59 7.56
CA ALA A 6 -3.49 -17.41 7.54
C ALA A 6 -2.99 -16.98 6.15
N THR A 7 -3.56 -17.52 5.07
CA THR A 7 -3.21 -17.15 3.70
C THR A 7 -3.54 -15.68 3.42
N ILE A 8 -4.76 -15.25 3.71
CA ILE A 8 -5.19 -13.85 3.51
C ILE A 8 -4.30 -12.91 4.34
N PHE A 9 -4.00 -13.28 5.58
CA PHE A 9 -3.14 -12.48 6.46
C PHE A 9 -1.72 -12.34 5.92
N VAL A 10 -1.07 -13.45 5.55
CA VAL A 10 0.31 -13.43 5.04
C VAL A 10 0.42 -12.69 3.72
N PHE A 11 -0.50 -12.94 2.77
CA PHE A 11 -0.50 -12.21 1.50
C PHE A 11 -0.82 -10.72 1.67
N GLY A 12 -1.77 -10.38 2.56
CA GLY A 12 -2.07 -8.98 2.87
C GLY A 12 -0.85 -8.26 3.44
N LEU A 13 -0.12 -8.90 4.35
CA LEU A 13 1.10 -8.36 4.92
C LEU A 13 2.20 -8.20 3.86
N LEU A 14 2.38 -9.22 3.00
CA LEU A 14 3.37 -9.22 1.94
C LEU A 14 3.14 -8.08 0.95
N VAL A 15 1.90 -7.92 0.46
CA VAL A 15 1.55 -6.84 -0.48
C VAL A 15 1.74 -5.47 0.17
N LEU A 16 1.30 -5.31 1.42
CA LEU A 16 1.50 -4.07 2.18
C LEU A 16 2.99 -3.67 2.24
N PHE A 17 3.87 -4.60 2.62
CA PHE A 17 5.30 -4.29 2.69
C PHE A 17 5.94 -4.12 1.31
N HIS A 18 5.45 -4.80 0.28
CA HIS A 18 5.92 -4.67 -1.09
C HIS A 18 5.67 -3.25 -1.63
N GLU A 19 4.42 -2.77 -1.52
CA GLU A 19 4.03 -1.46 -2.00
C GLU A 19 4.66 -0.35 -1.17
N LEU A 20 4.75 -0.53 0.17
CA LEU A 20 5.49 0.39 1.04
C LEU A 20 6.97 0.50 0.64
N GLY A 21 7.59 -0.60 0.22
CA GLY A 21 8.98 -0.60 -0.28
C GLY A 21 9.16 0.28 -1.51
N HIS A 22 8.27 0.14 -2.51
CA HIS A 22 8.27 1.00 -3.69
C HIS A 22 8.05 2.46 -3.34
N PHE A 23 7.04 2.74 -2.51
CA PHE A 23 6.71 4.10 -2.08
C PHE A 23 7.87 4.77 -1.34
N THR A 24 8.46 4.07 -0.37
CA THR A 24 9.58 4.58 0.42
C THR A 24 10.77 4.86 -0.49
N THR A 25 11.11 3.92 -1.38
CA THR A 25 12.23 4.09 -2.32
C THR A 25 12.01 5.27 -3.26
N ALA A 26 10.80 5.43 -3.81
CA ALA A 26 10.44 6.56 -4.66
C ALA A 26 10.59 7.91 -3.93
N LYS A 27 10.09 8.02 -2.68
CA LYS A 27 10.22 9.24 -1.89
C LYS A 27 11.68 9.53 -1.51
N LEU A 28 12.48 8.50 -1.22
CA LEU A 28 13.91 8.65 -0.89
C LEU A 28 14.73 9.18 -2.05
N VAL A 29 14.42 8.81 -3.29
CA VAL A 29 15.11 9.32 -4.49
C VAL A 29 14.52 10.64 -5.01
N GLY A 30 13.58 11.25 -4.28
CA GLY A 30 12.93 12.51 -4.66
C GLY A 30 11.92 12.37 -5.80
N MET A 31 11.46 11.16 -6.10
CA MET A 31 10.43 10.93 -7.11
C MET A 31 9.06 11.34 -6.55
N ARG A 32 8.30 12.09 -7.36
CA ARG A 32 6.93 12.46 -7.04
C ARG A 32 6.03 11.21 -7.13
N VAL A 33 5.20 11.02 -6.10
CA VAL A 33 4.19 9.95 -6.05
C VAL A 33 2.84 10.61 -5.81
N ASP A 34 1.94 10.51 -6.80
CA ASP A 34 0.61 11.12 -6.74
C ASP A 34 -0.37 10.33 -5.86
N GLU A 35 -0.23 8.99 -5.83
CA GLU A 35 -1.09 8.10 -5.06
C GLU A 35 -0.32 6.89 -4.51
N PHE A 36 -0.56 6.56 -3.25
CA PHE A 36 -0.12 5.35 -2.58
C PHE A 36 -1.37 4.58 -2.13
N ALA A 37 -1.57 3.37 -2.66
CA ALA A 37 -2.71 2.52 -2.35
C ALA A 37 -2.22 1.14 -1.89
N ILE A 38 -2.97 0.49 -0.98
CA ILE A 38 -2.67 -0.89 -0.56
C ILE A 38 -3.70 -1.87 -1.14
N GLY A 39 -3.26 -2.70 -2.08
CA GLY A 39 -4.09 -3.72 -2.72
C GLY A 39 -4.97 -3.22 -3.87
N PHE A 40 -6.07 -3.94 -4.15
CA PHE A 40 -6.91 -3.71 -5.33
C PHE A 40 -8.39 -3.64 -4.95
N GLY A 41 -9.12 -2.64 -5.48
CA GLY A 41 -10.56 -2.53 -5.28
C GLY A 41 -11.06 -1.09 -5.12
N PRO A 42 -12.34 -0.91 -4.75
CA PRO A 42 -12.90 0.41 -4.50
C PRO A 42 -12.22 1.05 -3.29
N LYS A 43 -11.90 2.35 -3.42
CA LYS A 43 -11.31 3.17 -2.35
C LYS A 43 -12.21 3.15 -1.11
N ILE A 44 -11.74 2.49 -0.05
CA ILE A 44 -12.47 2.37 1.23
C ILE A 44 -12.24 3.63 2.08
N PHE A 45 -11.00 4.13 2.06
CA PHE A 45 -10.59 5.31 2.81
C PHE A 45 -9.52 6.06 2.03
N SER A 46 -9.50 7.38 2.08
CA SER A 46 -8.40 8.13 1.49
C SER A 46 -8.18 9.46 2.17
N TYR A 47 -6.92 9.84 2.28
CA TYR A 47 -6.47 11.10 2.83
C TYR A 47 -5.30 11.63 2.02
N LYS A 48 -5.28 12.94 1.77
CA LYS A 48 -4.19 13.60 1.05
C LYS A 48 -3.24 14.27 2.02
N TYR A 49 -1.95 13.95 1.91
CA TYR A 49 -0.89 14.59 2.69
C TYR A 49 0.24 15.07 1.77
N GLY A 50 0.43 16.38 1.74
CA GLY A 50 1.34 17.03 0.79
C GLY A 50 0.90 16.77 -0.65
N GLU A 51 1.80 16.20 -1.45
CA GLU A 51 1.56 15.87 -2.86
C GLU A 51 1.02 14.46 -3.08
N THR A 52 1.01 13.61 -2.05
CA THR A 52 0.64 12.20 -2.16
C THR A 52 -0.75 11.95 -1.57
N THR A 53 -1.58 11.25 -2.33
CA THR A 53 -2.88 10.73 -1.88
C THR A 53 -2.67 9.34 -1.31
N TYR A 54 -3.08 9.10 -0.08
CA TYR A 54 -3.03 7.78 0.58
C TYR A 54 -4.43 7.18 0.47
N SER A 55 -4.52 5.94 -0.03
CA SER A 55 -5.76 5.30 -0.50
C SER A 55 -5.88 3.84 -0.07
#